data_AF-A0A096PCM7-F1
#
_entry.id   AF-A0A096PCM7-F1
#
_cell.length_a   1.000
_cell.length_b   1.000
_cell.length_c   1.000
_cell.angle_alpha   90.00
_cell.angle_beta   90.00
_cell.angle_gamma   90.00
#
_symmetry.space_group_name_H-M   'P 1'
#
loop_
_entity.id
_entity.type
_entity.pdbx_description
1 polymer ?
#
loop_
_entity_poly.entity_id
_entity_poly.type
_entity_poly.pdbx_seq_one_letter_code
_entity_poly.pdbx_strand_id
1 'polypeptide(L)'
;MEATHNDSSLRSHLGLNGTVTFESHTNLGITDDSLSESTGSRPPSRTTRRKARGKGNRGDQFCIHRTSDDQNIPAVAIEYKAPHKLRRDKIVTGLVSEIQPDRDVINQEGEGYEFAAMRLSTTVVTQLYSYMIGKGIRFGYIDTGEAYVFLHIPDDPSCVYYSVCVPSLDVQDDDENRLHRTAVAQAFAFVLQAIRSPPPCQAWYDAAEHLDTWTVEYEDVLIACRSIYLDHGDPMATHLWRKE
;
A
#
# COMPACT_ATOMS: atom_id res chain seq x y z
N MET A 1 8.14 5.93 19.91
CA MET A 1 7.06 6.86 19.51
C MET A 1 6.54 7.71 20.68
N GLU A 2 6.36 7.15 21.88
CA GLU A 2 5.83 7.90 23.04
C GLU A 2 6.76 9.02 23.53
N ALA A 3 8.07 8.78 23.58
CA ALA A 3 9.07 9.82 23.94
C ALA A 3 9.07 11.02 22.97
N THR A 4 8.95 10.77 21.66
CA THR A 4 8.83 11.81 20.61
C THR A 4 7.48 12.52 20.63
N HIS A 5 6.41 11.87 21.09
CA HIS A 5 5.09 12.50 21.22
C HIS A 5 5.02 13.47 22.41
N ASN A 6 5.81 13.22 23.45
CA ASN A 6 5.84 14.05 24.65
C ASN A 6 6.80 15.24 24.54
N ASP A 7 7.64 15.28 23.50
CA ASP A 7 8.53 16.40 23.20
C ASP A 7 7.88 17.34 22.16
N SER A 8 7.45 18.51 22.61
CA SER A 8 6.80 19.52 21.77
C SER A 8 7.75 20.14 20.72
N SER A 9 9.05 20.22 21.01
CA SER A 9 10.05 20.74 20.09
C SER A 9 10.27 19.77 18.93
N LEU A 10 10.45 18.49 19.23
CA LEU A 10 10.60 17.44 18.22
C LEU A 10 9.35 17.31 17.36
N ARG A 11 8.15 17.41 17.95
CA ARG A 11 6.90 17.40 17.17
C ARG A 11 6.79 18.55 16.21
N SER A 12 7.09 19.76 16.67
CA SER A 12 7.09 20.95 15.82
C SER A 12 8.09 20.82 14.68
N HIS A 13 9.31 20.38 14.98
CA HIS A 13 10.36 20.18 13.98
C HIS A 13 9.97 19.14 12.92
N LEU A 14 9.40 18.02 13.35
CA LEU A 14 8.96 16.93 12.48
C LEU A 14 7.62 17.22 11.78
N GLY A 15 6.90 18.28 12.15
CA GLY A 15 5.58 18.61 11.60
C GLY A 15 4.46 17.68 12.10
N LEU A 16 4.66 17.04 13.25
CA LEU A 16 3.72 16.14 13.90
C LEU A 16 2.71 16.94 14.74
N ASN A 17 1.88 17.72 14.06
CA ASN A 17 0.75 18.41 14.69
C ASN A 17 -0.40 17.40 14.81
N GLY A 18 -0.68 16.99 16.05
CA GLY A 18 -1.73 16.02 16.37
C GLY A 18 -1.23 14.62 16.74
N THR A 19 -2.14 13.65 16.65
CA THR A 19 -1.88 12.24 16.99
C THR A 19 -1.89 11.39 15.73
N VAL A 20 -1.02 10.38 15.68
CA VAL A 20 -0.99 9.38 14.62
C VAL A 20 -1.72 8.12 15.10
N THR A 21 -2.72 7.66 14.35
CA THR A 21 -3.46 6.42 14.66
C THR A 21 -3.37 5.43 13.51
N PHE A 22 -3.55 4.15 13.82
CA PHE A 22 -3.46 3.04 12.87
C PHE A 22 -4.81 2.33 12.82
N GLU A 23 -5.39 2.22 11.64
CA GLU A 23 -6.62 1.46 11.38
C GLU A 23 -6.28 0.19 10.59
N SER A 24 -6.83 -0.95 11.04
CA SER A 24 -6.71 -2.25 10.37
C SER A 24 -8.06 -2.71 9.85
N HIS A 25 -8.14 -3.11 8.58
CA HIS A 25 -9.36 -3.64 7.97
C HIS A 25 -9.38 -5.17 7.90
N THR A 26 -8.90 -5.85 8.95
CA THR A 26 -8.96 -7.30 9.07
C THR A 26 -10.41 -7.78 9.03
N ASN A 27 -10.76 -8.66 8.10
CA ASN A 27 -12.03 -9.40 8.11
C ASN A 27 -12.02 -10.44 9.25
N LEU A 28 -11.94 -9.99 10.49
CA LEU A 28 -12.37 -10.79 11.63
C LEU A 28 -13.88 -10.57 11.72
N GLY A 29 -14.66 -11.61 11.44
CA GLY A 29 -16.12 -11.55 11.42
C GLY A 29 -16.65 -10.90 12.70
N ILE A 30 -17.07 -9.64 12.57
CA ILE A 30 -17.94 -9.01 13.56
C ILE A 30 -19.32 -9.59 13.26
N THR A 31 -19.66 -10.68 13.96
CA THR A 31 -21.06 -10.96 14.26
C THR A 31 -21.60 -9.74 14.99
N ASP A 32 -22.48 -9.02 14.29
CA ASP A 32 -23.27 -7.93 14.82
C ASP A 32 -24.16 -8.49 15.93
N ASP A 33 -23.68 -8.41 17.17
CA ASP A 33 -24.49 -8.69 18.34
C ASP A 33 -23.98 -7.85 19.51
N SER A 34 -24.44 -6.60 19.58
CA SER A 34 -24.63 -5.90 20.85
C SER A 34 -25.63 -4.77 20.70
N LEU A 35 -26.89 -5.13 20.96
CA LEU A 35 -27.91 -4.22 21.45
C LEU A 35 -27.36 -3.43 22.65
N SER A 36 -27.32 -2.11 22.55
CA SER A 36 -27.48 -1.24 23.72
C SER A 36 -28.15 0.07 23.32
N GLU A 37 -29.36 0.26 23.86
CA GLU A 37 -30.07 1.54 23.90
C GLU A 37 -29.24 2.58 24.65
N SER A 38 -29.05 3.76 24.05
CA SER A 38 -29.12 5.00 24.81
C SER A 38 -29.44 6.19 23.90
N THR A 39 -30.46 6.92 24.33
CA THR A 39 -31.09 8.08 23.72
C THR A 39 -30.14 9.27 23.75
N GLY A 40 -29.91 9.91 22.60
CA GLY A 40 -29.10 11.12 22.53
C GLY A 40 -29.04 11.71 21.11
N SER A 41 -29.95 12.63 20.82
CA SER A 41 -30.10 13.28 19.52
C SER A 41 -28.86 14.08 19.13
N ARG A 42 -28.15 13.66 18.07
CA ARG A 42 -27.18 14.50 17.35
C ARG A 42 -27.32 14.23 15.85
N PRO A 43 -27.42 15.26 14.99
CA PRO A 43 -27.66 15.05 13.56
C PRO A 43 -26.46 14.32 12.95
N PRO A 44 -26.69 13.34 12.04
CA PRO A 44 -25.60 12.66 11.37
C PRO A 44 -24.89 13.65 10.45
N SER A 45 -23.61 13.92 10.74
CA SER A 45 -22.70 14.53 9.78
C SER A 45 -22.69 13.63 8.54
N ARG A 46 -23.25 14.13 7.43
CA ARG A 46 -23.21 13.48 6.12
C ARG A 46 -21.77 13.49 5.59
N THR A 47 -20.92 12.61 6.09
CA THR A 47 -19.78 12.14 5.32
C THR A 47 -20.33 11.06 4.39
N THR A 48 -20.49 11.41 3.11
CA THR A 48 -20.73 10.44 2.05
C THR A 48 -19.59 9.43 2.11
N ARG A 49 -19.83 8.25 2.70
CA ARG A 49 -18.90 7.11 2.63
C ARG A 49 -18.75 6.76 1.15
N ARG A 50 -17.74 7.32 0.49
CA ARG A 50 -17.36 6.97 -0.88
C ARG A 50 -17.04 5.49 -0.85
N LYS A 51 -17.83 4.69 -1.56
CA LYS A 51 -17.61 3.25 -1.68
C LYS A 51 -16.19 3.07 -2.23
N ALA A 52 -15.34 2.37 -1.49
CA ALA A 52 -14.04 1.97 -2.01
C ALA A 52 -14.26 1.29 -3.37
N ARG A 53 -13.61 1.82 -4.41
CA ARG A 53 -13.63 1.22 -5.73
C ARG A 53 -12.78 -0.06 -5.67
N GLY A 54 -13.35 -1.18 -6.10
CA GLY A 54 -12.72 -2.51 -6.04
C GLY A 54 -13.33 -3.44 -4.96
N LYS A 55 -13.46 -4.72 -5.31
CA LYS A 55 -14.01 -5.80 -4.47
C LYS A 55 -12.88 -6.55 -3.72
N GLY A 56 -11.75 -5.86 -3.52
CA GLY A 56 -10.53 -6.37 -2.92
C GLY A 56 -10.71 -6.96 -1.52
N ASN A 57 -9.94 -8.01 -1.23
CA ASN A 57 -9.79 -8.55 0.12
C ASN A 57 -9.15 -7.50 1.04
N ARG A 58 -9.99 -6.79 1.81
CA ARG A 58 -9.58 -5.69 2.72
C ARG A 58 -8.69 -6.13 3.89
N GLY A 59 -8.54 -7.43 4.12
CA GLY A 59 -7.83 -7.97 5.29
C GLY A 59 -6.35 -7.56 5.38
N ASP A 60 -5.76 -7.19 4.25
CA ASP A 60 -4.35 -6.83 4.12
C ASP A 60 -4.12 -5.30 4.12
N GLN A 61 -5.19 -4.50 4.28
CA GLN A 61 -5.16 -3.05 4.14
C GLN A 61 -5.20 -2.34 5.49
N PHE A 62 -4.24 -1.43 5.67
CA PHE A 62 -4.14 -0.59 6.85
C PHE A 62 -4.02 0.89 6.46
N CYS A 63 -4.42 1.78 7.35
CA CYS A 63 -4.34 3.22 7.13
C CYS A 63 -3.74 3.92 8.35
N ILE A 64 -2.70 4.71 8.10
CA ILE A 64 -2.17 5.67 9.06
C ILE A 64 -2.93 6.97 8.89
N HIS A 65 -3.37 7.48 10.02
CA HIS A 65 -4.23 8.63 10.15
C HIS A 65 -3.52 9.72 10.94
N ARG A 66 -3.70 10.97 10.52
CA ARG A 66 -3.29 12.15 11.28
C ARG A 66 -4.54 12.84 11.82
N THR A 67 -4.62 12.97 13.14
CA THR A 67 -5.70 13.73 13.79
C THR A 67 -5.27 15.17 14.00
N SER A 68 -5.94 16.15 13.39
CA SER A 68 -5.78 17.58 13.66
C SER A 68 -7.15 18.20 13.90
N ASP A 69 -7.31 18.99 14.96
CA ASP A 69 -8.56 19.74 15.23
C ASP A 69 -9.83 18.85 15.21
N ASP A 70 -9.74 17.67 15.85
CA ASP A 70 -10.75 16.60 15.87
C ASP A 70 -11.12 16.01 14.50
N GLN A 71 -10.40 16.37 13.43
CA GLN A 71 -10.53 15.74 12.12
C GLN A 71 -9.49 14.64 11.95
N ASN A 72 -9.97 13.46 11.56
CA ASN A 72 -9.11 12.34 11.23
C ASN A 72 -8.85 12.33 9.71
N ILE A 73 -7.62 12.66 9.31
CA ILE A 73 -7.21 12.76 7.91
C ILE A 73 -6.35 11.53 7.56
N PRO A 74 -6.74 10.70 6.59
CA PRO A 74 -5.94 9.56 6.18
C PRO A 74 -4.66 10.06 5.47
N ALA A 75 -3.50 9.56 5.92
CA ALA A 75 -2.19 10.04 5.49
C ALA A 75 -1.43 8.99 4.66
N VAL A 76 -1.42 7.74 5.12
CA VAL A 76 -0.70 6.65 4.45
C VAL A 76 -1.54 5.39 4.37
N ALA A 77 -1.61 4.76 3.20
CA ALA A 77 -2.19 3.44 3.02
C ALA A 77 -1.10 2.36 3.04
N ILE A 78 -1.37 1.21 3.64
CA ILE A 78 -0.42 0.10 3.72
C ILE A 78 -1.13 -1.15 3.22
N GLU A 79 -0.51 -1.86 2.29
CA GLU A 79 -0.93 -3.20 1.87
C GLU A 79 0.13 -4.20 2.33
N TYR A 80 -0.23 -5.11 3.23
CA TYR A 80 0.66 -6.19 3.63
C TYR A 80 0.47 -7.41 2.74
N LYS A 81 1.56 -7.97 2.21
CA LYS A 81 1.52 -9.28 1.51
C LYS A 81 2.56 -10.20 2.12
N ALA A 82 2.12 -11.35 2.62
CA ALA A 82 3.07 -12.34 3.13
C ALA A 82 4.13 -12.69 2.05
N PRO A 83 5.41 -12.91 2.43
CA PRO A 83 6.49 -13.09 1.44
C PRO A 83 6.25 -14.24 0.46
N HIS A 84 5.56 -15.31 0.88
CA HIS A 84 5.20 -16.43 0.01
C HIS A 84 4.10 -16.12 -1.02
N LYS A 85 3.33 -15.03 -0.81
CA LYS A 85 2.30 -14.54 -1.74
C LYS A 85 2.91 -13.57 -2.76
N LEU A 86 3.81 -12.69 -2.33
CA LEU A 86 4.55 -11.76 -3.18
C LEU A 86 6.03 -11.73 -2.75
N ARG A 87 6.84 -12.55 -3.41
CA ARG A 87 8.27 -12.69 -3.09
C ARG A 87 9.09 -11.52 -3.65
N ARG A 88 10.23 -11.24 -3.00
CA ARG A 88 11.19 -10.21 -3.43
C ARG A 88 11.60 -10.33 -4.89
N ASP A 89 11.95 -11.53 -5.38
CA ASP A 89 12.37 -11.77 -6.76
C ASP A 89 11.30 -11.35 -7.77
N LYS A 90 10.02 -11.61 -7.46
CA LYS A 90 8.89 -11.19 -8.29
C LYS A 90 8.72 -9.68 -8.32
N ILE A 91 8.94 -9.00 -7.19
CA ILE A 91 8.89 -7.53 -7.10
C ILE A 91 10.00 -6.92 -7.95
N VAL A 92 11.25 -7.35 -7.75
CA VAL A 92 12.41 -6.81 -8.46
C VAL A 92 12.31 -7.09 -9.97
N THR A 93 11.83 -8.26 -10.36
CA THR A 93 11.65 -8.62 -11.78
C THR A 93 10.44 -7.93 -12.40
N GLY A 94 9.34 -7.83 -11.66
CA GLY A 94 8.07 -7.32 -12.18
C GLY A 94 7.97 -5.80 -12.22
N LEU A 95 8.76 -5.08 -11.40
CA LEU A 95 8.72 -3.62 -11.25
C LEU A 95 9.96 -2.94 -11.87
N VAL A 96 10.25 -3.24 -13.14
CA VAL A 96 11.41 -2.70 -13.87
C VAL A 96 11.08 -1.51 -14.77
N SER A 97 9.80 -1.15 -14.90
CA SER A 97 9.32 -0.11 -15.82
C SER A 97 8.02 0.52 -15.31
N GLU A 98 7.64 1.64 -15.91
CA GLU A 98 6.39 2.34 -15.59
C GLU A 98 5.18 1.42 -15.71
N ILE A 99 4.40 1.35 -14.62
CA ILE A 99 3.13 0.64 -14.56
C ILE A 99 2.02 1.56 -15.09
N GLN A 100 1.29 1.07 -16.09
CA GLN A 100 0.02 1.61 -16.53
C GLN A 100 -1.07 0.58 -16.21
N PRO A 101 -1.84 0.74 -15.12
CA PRO A 101 -2.77 -0.29 -14.63
C PRO A 101 -3.75 -0.81 -15.70
N ASP A 102 -4.30 0.10 -16.52
CA ASP A 102 -5.23 -0.23 -17.61
C ASP A 102 -4.57 -1.03 -18.73
N ARG A 103 -3.28 -0.82 -18.98
CA ARG A 103 -2.49 -1.52 -20.00
C ARG A 103 -1.94 -2.84 -19.49
N ASP A 104 -1.38 -2.85 -18.28
CA ASP A 104 -0.47 -3.89 -17.80
C ASP A 104 -1.17 -5.02 -17.03
N VAL A 105 -2.44 -4.84 -16.67
CA VAL A 105 -3.18 -5.85 -15.91
C VAL A 105 -4.54 -6.21 -16.55
N ILE A 106 -5.21 -5.30 -17.26
CA ILE A 106 -6.45 -5.61 -17.99
C ILE A 106 -6.09 -6.16 -19.37
N ASN A 107 -6.57 -7.37 -19.68
CA ASN A 107 -6.48 -8.00 -21.01
C ASN A 107 -5.08 -8.38 -21.53
N GLN A 108 -4.08 -8.57 -20.65
CA GLN A 108 -2.79 -9.11 -21.10
C GLN A 108 -2.76 -10.65 -21.03
N GLU A 109 -2.52 -11.26 -22.18
CA GLU A 109 -2.06 -12.64 -22.32
C GLU A 109 -0.54 -12.62 -22.50
N GLY A 110 0.14 -13.53 -21.82
CA GLY A 110 1.59 -13.62 -21.85
C GLY A 110 2.05 -14.86 -21.10
N GLU A 111 3.29 -15.27 -21.39
CA GLU A 111 3.89 -16.49 -20.88
C GLU A 111 5.24 -16.19 -20.21
N GLY A 112 5.70 -17.12 -19.38
CA GLY A 112 6.99 -17.03 -18.72
C GLY A 112 7.00 -16.26 -17.39
N TYR A 113 8.13 -16.39 -16.71
CA TYR A 113 8.32 -15.90 -15.34
C TYR A 113 8.24 -14.37 -15.24
N GLU A 114 8.89 -13.64 -16.16
CA GLU A 114 8.93 -12.17 -16.14
C GLU A 114 7.53 -11.57 -16.30
N PHE A 115 6.75 -12.09 -17.23
CA PHE A 115 5.35 -11.69 -17.42
C PHE A 115 4.52 -11.97 -16.17
N ALA A 116 4.63 -13.16 -15.59
CA ALA A 116 3.89 -13.52 -14.38
C ALA A 116 4.33 -12.68 -13.16
N ALA A 117 5.61 -12.31 -13.05
CA ALA A 117 6.14 -11.45 -12.01
C ALA A 117 5.65 -10.00 -12.17
N MET A 118 5.67 -9.48 -13.41
CA MET A 118 5.12 -8.17 -13.78
C MET A 118 3.63 -8.11 -13.46
N ARG A 119 2.83 -9.05 -13.98
CA ARG A 119 1.38 -9.10 -13.78
C ARG A 119 1.01 -9.17 -12.30
N LEU A 120 1.68 -10.02 -11.53
CA LEU A 120 1.43 -10.15 -10.09
C LEU A 120 1.78 -8.87 -9.32
N SER A 121 2.97 -8.32 -9.54
CA SER A 121 3.43 -7.11 -8.83
C SER A 121 2.55 -5.90 -9.18
N THR A 122 2.21 -5.75 -10.45
CA THR A 122 1.33 -4.69 -10.95
C THR A 122 -0.08 -4.81 -10.38
N THR A 123 -0.59 -6.04 -10.21
CA THR A 123 -1.90 -6.27 -9.58
C THR A 123 -1.92 -5.78 -8.13
N VAL A 124 -0.86 -6.04 -7.35
CA VAL A 124 -0.79 -5.58 -5.95
C VAL A 124 -0.65 -4.06 -5.88
N VAL A 125 0.18 -3.45 -6.75
CA VAL A 125 0.28 -1.98 -6.86
C VAL A 125 -1.08 -1.37 -7.20
N THR A 126 -1.80 -1.95 -8.17
CA THR A 126 -3.12 -1.48 -8.59
C THR A 126 -4.16 -1.63 -7.49
N GLN A 127 -4.10 -2.72 -6.71
CA GLN A 127 -4.98 -2.93 -5.56
C GLN A 127 -4.79 -1.83 -4.50
N LEU A 128 -3.55 -1.53 -4.12
CA LEU A 128 -3.25 -0.46 -3.17
C LEU A 128 -3.62 0.92 -3.74
N TYR A 129 -3.30 1.18 -5.01
CA TYR A 129 -3.68 2.39 -5.72
C TYR A 129 -5.20 2.62 -5.71
N SER A 130 -6.01 1.59 -5.99
CA SER A 130 -7.48 1.69 -5.95
C SER A 130 -8.00 2.04 -4.55
N TYR A 131 -7.41 1.46 -3.50
CA TYR A 131 -7.72 1.82 -2.12
C TYR A 131 -7.35 3.28 -1.81
N MET A 132 -6.16 3.70 -2.23
CA MET A 132 -5.66 5.07 -2.07
C MET A 132 -6.58 6.09 -2.73
N ILE A 133 -6.99 5.86 -3.98
CA ILE A 133 -7.97 6.68 -4.71
C ILE A 133 -9.29 6.76 -3.94
N GLY A 134 -9.84 5.61 -3.50
CA GLY A 134 -11.11 5.55 -2.78
C GLY A 134 -11.11 6.28 -1.44
N LYS A 135 -9.95 6.39 -0.79
CA LYS A 135 -9.77 7.07 0.50
C LYS A 135 -9.21 8.49 0.40
N GLY A 136 -8.81 8.94 -0.79
CA GLY A 136 -8.17 10.24 -0.95
C GLY A 136 -6.76 10.32 -0.39
N ILE A 137 -6.00 9.24 -0.49
CA ILE A 137 -4.64 9.11 0.05
C ILE A 137 -3.65 9.21 -1.11
N ARG A 138 -2.58 10.01 -0.95
CA ARG A 138 -1.52 10.17 -1.97
C ARG A 138 -0.24 9.39 -1.70
N PHE A 139 -0.10 8.81 -0.52
CA PHE A 139 1.08 8.05 -0.11
C PHE A 139 0.65 6.67 0.36
N GLY A 140 1.30 5.64 -0.12
CA GLY A 140 1.09 4.29 0.40
C GLY A 140 2.31 3.43 0.22
N TYR A 141 2.36 2.26 0.86
CA TYR A 141 3.38 1.29 0.55
C TYR A 141 2.90 -0.15 0.71
N ILE A 142 3.51 -1.04 -0.07
CA ILE A 142 3.36 -2.49 0.08
C ILE A 142 4.50 -2.98 0.97
N ASP A 143 4.18 -3.78 1.99
CA ASP A 143 5.15 -4.43 2.87
C ASP A 143 5.06 -5.95 2.71
N THR A 144 6.18 -6.59 2.38
CA THR A 144 6.27 -8.05 2.34
C THR A 144 7.10 -8.68 3.46
N GLY A 145 7.61 -7.87 4.39
CA GLY A 145 8.63 -8.26 5.37
C GLY A 145 10.03 -8.42 4.77
N GLU A 146 10.15 -8.63 3.45
CA GLU A 146 11.43 -8.76 2.73
C GLU A 146 11.73 -7.55 1.84
N ALA A 147 10.70 -6.87 1.35
CA ALA A 147 10.79 -5.71 0.47
C ALA A 147 9.64 -4.72 0.74
N TYR A 148 9.90 -3.46 0.41
CA TYR A 148 8.92 -2.37 0.42
C TYR A 148 8.73 -1.86 -1.01
N VAL A 149 7.48 -1.53 -1.35
CA VAL A 149 7.16 -0.78 -2.57
C VAL A 149 6.42 0.49 -2.15
N PHE A 150 7.11 1.61 -2.12
CA PHE A 150 6.54 2.92 -1.78
C PHE A 150 5.83 3.50 -2.99
N LEU A 151 4.59 3.95 -2.82
CA LEU A 151 3.72 4.50 -3.86
C LEU A 151 3.39 5.97 -3.58
N HIS A 152 3.50 6.81 -4.59
CA HIS A 152 3.06 8.20 -4.55
C HIS A 152 2.14 8.53 -5.72
N ILE A 153 0.93 8.99 -5.42
CA ILE A 153 0.00 9.54 -6.42
C ILE A 153 0.24 11.05 -6.49
N PRO A 154 0.66 11.60 -7.64
CA PRO A 154 0.89 13.03 -7.80
C PRO A 154 -0.45 13.79 -7.92
N ASP A 155 -0.40 15.06 -8.30
CA ASP A 155 -1.61 15.88 -8.45
C ASP A 155 -2.51 15.41 -9.60
N ASP A 156 -1.94 14.75 -10.61
CA ASP A 156 -2.69 13.95 -11.58
C ASP A 156 -2.89 12.53 -11.02
N PRO A 157 -4.12 12.13 -10.65
CA PRO A 157 -4.36 10.85 -10.04
C PRO A 157 -4.31 9.69 -11.04
N SER A 158 -4.18 9.92 -12.35
CA SER A 158 -4.15 8.84 -13.37
C SER A 158 -2.87 8.00 -13.38
N CYS A 159 -1.82 8.47 -12.72
CA CYS A 159 -0.55 7.77 -12.60
C CYS A 159 -0.18 7.52 -11.13
N VAL A 160 0.69 6.53 -10.90
CA VAL A 160 1.28 6.27 -9.59
C VAL A 160 2.78 6.06 -9.77
N TYR A 161 3.58 6.83 -9.03
CA TYR A 161 5.01 6.60 -8.94
C TYR A 161 5.30 5.55 -7.89
N TYR A 162 6.31 4.71 -8.14
CA TYR A 162 6.75 3.74 -7.15
C TYR A 162 8.26 3.77 -6.94
N SER A 163 8.70 3.34 -5.77
CA SER A 163 10.10 3.05 -5.43
C SER A 163 10.20 1.74 -4.69
N VAL A 164 11.07 0.84 -5.14
CA VAL A 164 11.33 -0.45 -4.49
C VAL A 164 12.50 -0.31 -3.54
N CYS A 165 12.34 -0.83 -2.32
CA CYS A 165 13.41 -0.97 -1.35
C CYS A 165 13.49 -2.43 -0.90
N VAL A 166 14.71 -2.98 -0.91
CA VAL A 166 15.03 -4.29 -0.37
C VAL A 166 16.08 -4.11 0.71
N PRO A 167 15.67 -3.98 1.99
CA PRO A 167 16.59 -3.64 3.07
C PRO A 167 17.83 -4.53 3.18
N SER A 168 17.68 -5.83 2.87
CA SER A 168 18.80 -6.80 2.87
C SER A 168 19.83 -6.60 1.77
N LEU A 169 19.49 -5.86 0.70
CA LEU A 169 20.40 -5.51 -0.39
C LEU A 169 20.86 -4.05 -0.31
N ASP A 170 19.98 -3.18 0.19
CA ASP A 170 20.22 -1.73 0.21
C ASP A 170 21.16 -1.31 1.34
N VAL A 171 21.10 -1.98 2.50
CA VAL A 171 21.99 -1.73 3.64
C VAL A 171 23.36 -2.36 3.37
N GLN A 172 24.38 -1.53 3.14
CA GLN A 172 25.77 -1.93 2.88
C GLN A 172 26.64 -1.59 4.09
N ASP A 173 27.48 -2.51 4.58
CA ASP A 173 28.20 -2.34 5.86
C ASP A 173 29.20 -1.17 5.91
N ASP A 174 29.64 -0.64 4.77
CA ASP A 174 30.60 0.48 4.70
C ASP A 174 29.96 1.81 4.25
N ASP A 175 28.63 1.95 4.30
CA ASP A 175 27.95 3.20 3.95
C ASP A 175 27.70 4.08 5.20
N GLU A 176 28.20 5.31 5.18
CA GLU A 176 27.89 6.37 6.17
C GLU A 176 26.36 6.57 6.32
N ASN A 177 25.60 6.28 5.26
CA ASN A 177 24.13 6.36 5.23
C ASN A 177 23.42 5.04 5.57
N ARG A 178 24.08 4.05 6.16
CA ARG A 178 23.51 2.73 6.53
C ARG A 178 22.17 2.82 7.24
N LEU A 179 22.06 3.72 8.22
CA LEU A 179 20.84 3.88 9.01
C LEU A 179 19.66 4.31 8.13
N HIS A 180 19.89 5.15 7.13
CA HIS A 180 18.87 5.66 6.23
C HIS A 180 18.28 4.59 5.33
N ARG A 181 19.02 3.51 5.04
CA ARG A 181 18.57 2.43 4.15
C ARG A 181 17.87 1.28 4.86
N THR A 182 17.74 1.36 6.19
CA THR A 182 16.96 0.37 6.95
C THR A 182 15.47 0.47 6.62
N ALA A 183 14.76 -0.65 6.70
CA ALA A 183 13.31 -0.72 6.57
C ALA A 183 12.60 0.35 7.44
N VAL A 184 13.02 0.44 8.70
CA VAL A 184 12.44 1.36 9.68
C VAL A 184 12.66 2.82 9.28
N ALA A 185 13.88 3.18 8.86
CA ALA A 185 14.18 4.56 8.46
C ALA A 185 13.42 4.96 7.20
N GLN A 186 13.36 4.09 6.19
CA GLN A 186 12.61 4.34 4.95
C GLN A 186 11.12 4.50 5.21
N ALA A 187 10.51 3.56 5.94
CA ALA A 187 9.09 3.64 6.30
C ALA A 187 8.79 4.89 7.15
N PHE A 188 9.66 5.22 8.11
CA PHE A 188 9.52 6.40 8.94
C PHE A 188 9.61 7.70 8.14
N ALA A 189 10.62 7.84 7.28
CA ALA A 189 10.79 9.00 6.42
C ALA A 189 9.59 9.19 5.47
N PHE A 190 9.11 8.10 4.89
CA PHE A 190 7.95 8.10 4.02
C PHE A 190 6.67 8.54 4.74
N VAL A 191 6.42 8.01 5.94
CA VAL A 191 5.27 8.43 6.77
C VAL A 191 5.37 9.90 7.18
N LEU A 192 6.56 10.39 7.53
CA LEU A 192 6.76 11.81 7.82
C LEU A 192 6.47 12.69 6.60
N GLN A 193 6.92 12.29 5.41
CA GLN A 193 6.64 13.02 4.17
C GLN A 193 5.12 13.10 3.92
N ALA A 194 4.39 12.01 4.12
CA ALA A 194 2.95 11.98 3.95
C ALA A 194 2.22 12.88 4.95
N ILE A 195 2.58 12.83 6.23
CA ILE A 195 1.94 13.63 7.30
C ILE A 195 2.16 15.14 7.09
N ARG A 196 3.33 15.52 6.56
CA ARG A 196 3.70 16.90 6.26
C ARG A 196 3.09 17.42 4.96
N SER A 197 2.65 16.53 4.08
CA SER A 197 2.03 16.91 2.82
C SER A 197 0.62 17.46 3.06
N PRO A 198 0.21 18.50 2.32
CA PRO A 198 -1.17 18.97 2.40
C PRO A 198 -2.15 17.87 1.94
N PRO A 199 -3.40 17.85 2.43
CA PRO A 199 -4.43 17.00 1.86
C PRO A 199 -4.64 17.31 0.35
N PRO A 200 -5.13 16.35 -0.45
CA PRO A 200 -5.49 16.61 -1.84
C PRO A 200 -6.51 17.74 -1.96
N CYS A 201 -6.37 18.58 -2.99
CA CYS A 201 -7.34 19.62 -3.29
C CYS A 201 -8.60 19.04 -3.97
N GLN A 202 -9.67 19.83 -4.08
CA GLN A 202 -10.91 19.37 -4.71
C GLN A 202 -10.70 18.91 -6.17
N ALA A 203 -9.85 19.60 -6.93
CA ALA A 203 -9.54 19.22 -8.31
C ALA A 203 -8.93 17.81 -8.42
N TRP A 204 -8.14 17.39 -7.43
CA TRP A 204 -7.61 16.02 -7.36
C TRP A 204 -8.74 15.00 -7.22
N TYR A 205 -9.71 15.28 -6.35
CA TYR A 205 -10.88 14.41 -6.16
C TYR A 205 -11.77 14.35 -7.39
N ASP A 206 -11.96 15.49 -8.06
CA ASP A 206 -12.75 15.58 -9.29
C ASP A 206 -12.07 14.76 -10.40
N ALA A 207 -10.76 14.90 -10.58
CA ALA A 207 -9.99 14.08 -11.52
C ALA A 207 -10.07 12.58 -11.20
N ALA A 208 -9.95 12.23 -9.91
CA ALA A 208 -10.02 10.83 -9.45
C ALA A 208 -11.40 10.18 -9.69
N GLU A 209 -12.49 10.95 -9.77
CA GLU A 209 -13.83 10.42 -10.09
C GLU A 209 -13.95 9.91 -11.52
N HIS A 210 -13.15 10.48 -12.44
CA HIS A 210 -13.16 10.12 -13.85
C HIS A 210 -12.30 8.90 -14.18
N LEU A 211 -11.55 8.37 -13.21
CA LEU A 211 -10.78 7.15 -13.37
C LEU A 211 -11.71 5.93 -13.51
N ASP A 212 -11.30 4.95 -14.30
CA ASP A 212 -12.02 3.71 -14.44
C ASP A 212 -11.97 2.85 -13.16
N THR A 213 -12.92 1.93 -13.03
CA THR A 213 -12.98 1.05 -11.86
C THR A 213 -12.20 -0.24 -12.12
N TRP A 214 -11.25 -0.53 -11.24
CA TRP A 214 -10.51 -1.77 -11.27
C TRP A 214 -11.39 -2.97 -10.86
N THR A 215 -11.49 -4.01 -11.71
CA THR A 215 -12.36 -5.19 -11.47
C THR A 215 -11.60 -6.50 -11.27
N VAL A 216 -10.26 -6.51 -11.27
CA VAL A 216 -9.47 -7.74 -11.13
C VAL A 216 -9.07 -7.96 -9.68
N GLU A 217 -9.35 -9.16 -9.16
CA GLU A 217 -8.98 -9.55 -7.80
C GLU A 217 -7.58 -10.19 -7.75
N TYR A 218 -6.83 -9.87 -6.70
CA TYR A 218 -5.46 -10.36 -6.51
C TYR A 218 -5.36 -11.88 -6.51
N GLU A 219 -6.29 -12.58 -5.87
CA GLU A 219 -6.25 -14.04 -5.76
C GLU A 219 -6.47 -14.72 -7.13
N ASP A 220 -7.29 -14.14 -8.01
CA ASP A 220 -7.49 -14.64 -9.37
C ASP A 220 -6.19 -14.55 -10.18
N VAL A 221 -5.47 -13.42 -10.05
CA VAL A 221 -4.17 -13.23 -10.69
C VAL A 221 -3.11 -14.15 -10.10
N LEU A 222 -3.12 -14.34 -8.77
CA LEU A 222 -2.18 -15.23 -8.10
C LEU A 222 -2.35 -16.68 -8.58
N ILE A 223 -3.60 -17.15 -8.73
CA ILE A 223 -3.90 -18.50 -9.27
C ILE A 223 -3.46 -18.61 -10.73
N ALA A 224 -3.79 -17.62 -11.57
CA ALA A 224 -3.39 -17.61 -12.98
C ALA A 224 -1.86 -17.65 -13.14
N CYS A 225 -1.14 -16.83 -12.37
CA CYS A 225 0.33 -16.81 -12.38
C CYS A 225 0.93 -18.14 -11.91
N ARG A 226 0.32 -18.80 -10.91
CA ARG A 226 0.74 -20.16 -10.48
C ARG A 226 0.69 -21.17 -11.61
N SER A 227 -0.33 -21.12 -12.47
CA SER A 227 -0.38 -21.98 -13.66
C SER A 227 0.82 -21.73 -14.58
N ILE A 228 1.14 -20.46 -14.87
CA ILE A 228 2.28 -20.10 -15.73
C ILE A 228 3.61 -20.64 -15.17
N TYR A 229 3.81 -20.54 -13.85
CA TYR A 229 5.03 -21.07 -13.20
C TYR A 229 5.12 -22.61 -13.25
N LEU A 230 3.99 -23.32 -13.22
CA LEU A 230 3.99 -24.78 -13.35
C LEU A 230 4.35 -25.22 -14.78
N ASP A 231 3.89 -24.46 -15.78
CA ASP A 231 4.09 -24.80 -17.19
C ASP A 231 5.50 -24.43 -17.70
N HIS A 232 6.11 -23.36 -17.15
CA HIS A 232 7.38 -22.80 -17.64
C HIS A 232 8.55 -22.93 -16.65
N GLY A 233 8.29 -23.44 -15.44
CA GLY A 233 9.26 -23.58 -14.36
C GLY A 233 9.53 -22.28 -13.61
N ASP A 234 9.58 -22.34 -12.28
CA ASP A 234 10.16 -21.28 -11.45
C ASP A 234 11.69 -21.47 -11.46
N PRO A 235 12.46 -20.58 -12.11
CA PRO A 235 13.92 -20.71 -12.20
C PRO A 235 14.60 -20.70 -10.82
N MET A 236 13.91 -20.27 -9.75
CA MET A 236 14.42 -20.22 -8.38
C MET A 236 13.89 -21.34 -7.46
N ALA A 237 12.97 -22.19 -7.92
CA ALA A 237 12.48 -23.34 -7.14
C ALA A 237 13.49 -24.49 -7.02
N THR A 238 14.51 -24.51 -7.88
CA THR A 238 15.54 -25.55 -7.93
C THR A 238 16.61 -25.43 -6.83
N HIS A 239 16.69 -24.30 -6.12
CA HIS A 239 17.71 -24.07 -5.08
C HIS A 239 17.32 -24.54 -3.67
N LEU A 240 16.09 -25.01 -3.44
CA LEU A 240 15.63 -25.38 -2.09
C LEU A 240 15.82 -26.86 -1.72
N TRP A 241 16.38 -27.71 -2.60
CA TRP A 241 16.60 -29.13 -2.29
C TRP A 241 17.93 -29.70 -2.81
N ARG A 242 19.06 -29.03 -2.58
CA ARG A 242 20.36 -29.71 -2.60
C ARG A 242 20.94 -29.67 -1.18
N LYS A 243 20.63 -30.70 -0.40
CA LYS A 243 21.41 -31.06 0.78
C LYS A 243 22.77 -31.56 0.28
N GLU A 244 23.84 -30.85 0.62
CA GLU A 244 25.12 -31.50 0.92
C GLU A 244 25.14 -31.85 2.41
#